data_AF-A0A2V6PS19-F1
#
_entry.id   AF-A0A2V6PS19-F1
#
_cell.length_a   1.000
_cell.length_b   1.000
_cell.length_c   1.000
_cell.angle_alpha   90.00
_cell.angle_beta   90.00
_cell.angle_gamma   90.00
#
_symmetry.space_group_name_H-M   'P 1'
#
loop_
_entity.id
_entity.type
_entity.pdbx_description
1 polymer ?
#
loop_
_entity_poly.entity_id
_entity_poly.type
_entity_poly.pdbx_seq_one_letter_code
_entity_poly.pdbx_strand_id
1 'polypeptide(L)'
;MRWRWILLAVIVVGGLVASGVISIHVHPPVTDGVSASPFWKEQGEARQLPPALAIWVELARATKPAVVNVSTRQRAAQAPADDFFRRFFGGPTTPPPRGAASLGSGFLVSADGYVVTNSTS
;
A
#
# COMPACT_ATOMS: atom_id res chain seq x y z
N MET A 1 -50.31 -6.26 35.78
CA MET A 1 -49.46 -6.57 36.94
C MET A 1 -48.14 -7.33 36.63
N ARG A 2 -47.73 -7.56 35.37
CA ARG A 2 -46.55 -8.42 35.05
C ARG A 2 -45.25 -7.66 34.68
N TRP A 3 -45.37 -6.40 34.27
CA TRP A 3 -44.24 -5.60 33.78
C TRP A 3 -43.25 -5.16 34.87
N ARG A 4 -43.75 -4.87 36.08
CA ARG A 4 -42.92 -4.44 37.22
C ARG A 4 -41.92 -5.53 37.65
N TRP A 5 -42.30 -6.79 37.54
CA TRP A 5 -41.44 -7.93 37.89
C TRP A 5 -40.36 -8.20 36.83
N ILE A 6 -40.66 -7.94 35.56
CA ILE A 6 -39.68 -8.06 34.46
C ILE A 6 -38.60 -6.99 34.60
N LEU A 7 -38.98 -5.75 34.89
CA LEU A 7 -38.02 -4.65 35.10
C LEU A 7 -37.12 -4.91 36.30
N LEU A 8 -37.68 -5.39 37.42
CA LEU A 8 -36.88 -5.76 38.58
C LEU A 8 -35.90 -6.90 38.27
N ALA A 9 -36.34 -7.93 37.53
CA ALA A 9 -35.46 -9.02 37.14
C ALA A 9 -34.29 -8.56 36.25
N VAL A 10 -34.54 -7.65 35.29
CA VAL A 10 -33.49 -7.10 34.41
C VAL A 10 -32.49 -6.26 35.21
N ILE A 11 -32.94 -5.46 36.17
CA ILE A 11 -32.06 -4.65 37.03
C ILE A 11 -31.20 -5.54 37.93
N VAL A 12 -31.78 -6.58 38.53
CA VAL A 12 -31.04 -7.54 39.37
C VAL A 12 -29.99 -8.29 38.55
N VAL A 13 -30.35 -8.77 37.35
CA VAL A 13 -29.41 -9.46 36.46
C VAL A 13 -28.31 -8.49 36.00
N GLY A 14 -28.65 -7.26 35.60
CA GLY A 14 -27.67 -6.24 35.24
C GLY A 14 -26.72 -5.88 36.39
N GLY A 15 -27.24 -5.78 37.62
CA GLY A 15 -26.45 -5.54 38.82
C GLY A 15 -25.49 -6.69 39.14
N LEU A 16 -25.94 -7.94 38.98
CA LEU A 16 -25.10 -9.13 39.20
C LEU A 16 -23.98 -9.28 38.16
N VAL A 17 -24.23 -8.89 36.91
CA VAL A 17 -23.21 -8.82 35.86
C VAL A 17 -22.20 -7.71 36.16
N ALA A 18 -22.65 -6.51 36.55
CA ALA A 18 -21.77 -5.39 36.90
C ALA A 18 -20.92 -5.66 38.16
N SER A 19 -21.47 -6.42 39.11
CA SER A 19 -20.78 -6.84 40.35
C SER A 19 -19.73 -7.92 40.13
N GLY A 20 -19.60 -8.48 38.92
CA GLY A 20 -18.66 -9.57 38.63
C GLY A 20 -19.04 -10.93 39.22
N VAL A 21 -20.26 -11.07 39.77
CA VAL A 21 -20.80 -12.38 40.23
C VAL A 21 -21.14 -13.26 39.02
N ILE A 22 -21.51 -12.64 37.89
CA ILE A 22 -21.72 -13.32 36.61
C ILE A 22 -20.63 -12.87 35.64
N SER A 23 -19.63 -13.72 35.43
CA SER A 23 -18.56 -13.47 34.45
C SER A 23 -18.89 -14.10 33.10
N ILE A 24 -19.26 -13.26 32.13
CA ILE A 24 -19.46 -13.69 30.74
C ILE A 24 -18.07 -13.87 30.10
N HIS A 25 -17.59 -15.10 30.08
CA HIS A 25 -16.36 -15.44 29.37
C HIS A 25 -16.67 -15.54 27.87
N VAL A 26 -16.54 -14.42 27.16
CA VAL A 26 -16.53 -14.42 25.71
C VAL A 26 -15.20 -15.01 25.27
N HIS A 27 -15.19 -16.25 24.82
CA HIS A 27 -14.08 -16.76 24.00
C HIS A 27 -14.34 -16.27 22.58
N PRO A 28 -13.70 -15.18 22.10
CA PRO A 28 -13.67 -14.94 20.67
C PRO A 28 -13.04 -16.19 20.03
N PRO A 29 -13.57 -16.70 18.91
CA PRO A 29 -12.85 -17.72 18.18
C PRO A 29 -11.48 -17.13 17.86
N VAL A 30 -10.43 -17.67 18.48
CA VAL A 30 -9.07 -17.44 18.04
C VAL A 30 -9.04 -18.08 16.66
N THR A 31 -9.23 -17.26 15.63
CA THR A 31 -8.90 -17.69 14.28
C THR A 31 -7.40 -17.89 14.32
N ASP A 32 -6.98 -19.14 14.49
CA ASP A 32 -5.60 -19.55 14.29
C ASP A 32 -5.13 -18.85 13.02
N GLY A 33 -4.08 -18.02 13.17
CA GLY A 33 -3.75 -16.94 12.27
C GLY A 33 -3.99 -17.34 10.82
N VAL A 34 -4.70 -16.49 10.07
CA VAL A 34 -4.94 -16.65 8.65
C VAL A 34 -3.59 -16.90 7.99
N SER A 35 -3.25 -18.19 7.85
CA SER A 35 -2.01 -18.61 7.26
C SER A 35 -2.20 -18.29 5.80
N ALA A 36 -1.54 -17.24 5.33
CA ALA A 36 -1.53 -16.85 3.94
C ALA A 36 -0.80 -17.93 3.16
N SER A 37 -1.48 -19.06 2.92
CA SER A 37 -1.03 -20.03 1.94
C SER A 37 -0.88 -19.25 0.63
N PRO A 38 0.28 -19.30 -0.03
CA PRO A 38 0.48 -18.57 -1.26
C PRO A 38 -0.64 -18.96 -2.23
N PHE A 39 -1.32 -17.96 -2.79
CA PHE A 39 -2.44 -18.22 -3.69
C PHE A 39 -1.98 -18.86 -5.00
N TRP A 40 -0.67 -18.80 -5.28
CA TRP A 40 0.01 -19.59 -6.31
C TRP A 40 0.80 -20.74 -5.66
N LYS A 41 0.76 -21.91 -6.27
CA LYS A 41 1.65 -23.02 -5.95
C LYS A 41 2.72 -23.09 -7.03
N GLU A 42 3.98 -22.93 -6.65
CA GLU A 42 5.09 -23.19 -7.57
C GLU A 42 5.04 -24.67 -7.98
N GLN A 43 4.71 -24.94 -9.24
CA GLN A 43 4.84 -26.29 -9.79
C GLN A 43 6.34 -26.52 -10.03
N GLY A 44 6.94 -27.37 -9.21
CA GLY A 44 8.39 -27.65 -9.20
C GLY A 44 8.95 -28.34 -10.44
N GLU A 45 8.15 -28.58 -11.47
CA GLU A 45 8.62 -29.02 -12.77
C GLU A 45 8.36 -27.94 -13.82
N ALA A 46 9.40 -27.62 -14.59
CA ALA A 46 9.30 -26.74 -15.76
C ALA A 46 8.37 -27.39 -16.78
N ARG A 47 7.07 -27.08 -16.67
CA ARG A 47 6.08 -27.55 -17.63
C ARG A 47 6.49 -27.06 -19.00
N GLN A 48 6.69 -27.98 -19.94
CA GLN A 48 6.99 -27.63 -21.32
C GLN A 48 5.90 -26.67 -21.80
N LEU A 49 6.31 -25.47 -22.21
CA LEU A 49 5.39 -24.46 -22.73
C LEU A 49 4.69 -25.06 -23.95
N PRO A 50 3.34 -25.07 -23.98
CA PRO A 50 2.61 -25.41 -25.18
C PRO A 50 3.16 -24.61 -26.38
N PRO A 51 3.28 -25.21 -27.57
CA PRO A 51 3.84 -24.51 -28.75
C PRO A 51 3.13 -23.18 -29.04
N ALA A 52 1.83 -23.10 -28.77
CA ALA A 52 1.03 -21.89 -28.91
C ALA A 52 1.51 -20.71 -28.04
N LEU A 53 2.25 -20.96 -26.96
CA LEU A 53 2.80 -19.92 -26.08
C LEU A 53 4.24 -19.53 -26.41
N ALA A 54 4.92 -20.29 -27.29
CA ALA A 54 6.30 -19.99 -27.69
C ALA A 54 6.41 -18.60 -28.34
N ILE A 55 5.37 -18.17 -29.05
CA ILE A 55 5.27 -16.84 -29.65
C ILE A 55 5.45 -15.71 -28.64
N TRP A 56 4.96 -15.87 -27.40
CA TRP A 56 5.11 -14.85 -26.36
C TRP A 56 6.55 -14.75 -25.86
N VAL A 57 7.27 -15.88 -25.82
CA VAL A 57 8.69 -15.91 -25.46
C VAL A 57 9.52 -15.22 -26.53
N GLU A 58 9.22 -15.47 -27.81
CA GLU A 58 9.88 -14.82 -28.93
C GLU A 58 9.61 -13.32 -28.96
N LEU A 59 8.34 -12.92 -28.79
CA LEU A 59 7.96 -11.51 -28.74
C LEU A 59 8.60 -10.79 -27.55
N ALA A 60 8.60 -11.40 -26.35
CA ALA A 60 9.28 -10.84 -25.19
C ALA A 60 10.78 -10.71 -25.43
N ARG A 61 11.42 -11.72 -26.03
CA ARG A 61 12.85 -11.67 -26.38
C ARG A 61 13.15 -10.55 -27.37
N ALA A 62 12.32 -10.38 -28.38
CA ALA A 62 12.47 -9.35 -29.40
C ALA A 62 12.25 -7.93 -28.85
N THR A 63 11.31 -7.77 -27.92
CA THR A 63 10.90 -6.44 -27.40
C THR A 63 11.66 -6.01 -26.15
N LYS A 64 12.23 -6.94 -25.37
CA LYS A 64 12.98 -6.64 -24.13
C LYS A 64 14.01 -5.51 -24.30
N PRO A 65 14.81 -5.43 -25.38
CA PRO A 65 15.81 -4.37 -25.53
C PRO A 65 15.22 -2.95 -25.61
N ALA A 66 13.95 -2.80 -25.98
CA ALA A 66 13.28 -1.50 -26.05
C ALA A 66 12.79 -1.02 -24.68
N VAL A 67 12.79 -1.87 -23.64
CA VAL A 67 12.32 -1.52 -22.30
C VAL A 67 13.47 -0.96 -21.47
N VAL A 68 13.26 0.23 -20.91
CA VAL A 68 14.27 0.92 -20.09
C VAL A 68 13.75 1.19 -18.68
N ASN A 69 14.68 1.27 -17.73
CA ASN A 69 14.40 1.78 -16.39
C ASN A 69 14.52 3.31 -16.40
N VAL A 70 13.52 4.00 -15.86
CA VAL A 70 13.47 5.46 -15.77
C VAL A 70 13.49 5.85 -14.30
N SER A 71 14.48 6.64 -13.93
CA SER A 71 14.56 7.25 -12.60
C SER A 71 14.65 8.77 -12.74
N THR A 72 13.75 9.48 -12.07
CA THR A 72 13.71 10.95 -12.08
C THR A 72 13.90 11.47 -10.66
N ARG A 73 14.59 12.60 -10.53
CA ARG A 73 14.73 13.34 -9.27
C ARG A 73 14.50 14.82 -9.57
N GLN A 74 13.42 15.36 -9.03
CA GLN A 74 13.14 16.79 -9.09
C GLN A 74 13.80 17.46 -7.89
N ARG A 75 14.65 18.46 -8.15
CA ARG A 75 15.12 19.36 -7.09
C ARG A 75 14.09 20.47 -6.95
N ALA A 76 13.44 20.54 -5.80
CA ALA A 76 12.54 21.66 -5.54
C ALA A 76 13.40 22.91 -5.26
N ALA A 77 13.10 24.01 -5.97
CA ALA A 77 13.81 25.27 -5.81
C ALA A 77 13.37 25.95 -4.50
N GLN A 78 14.31 26.55 -3.77
CA GLN A 78 13.95 27.41 -2.63
C GLN A 78 13.20 28.64 -3.15
N ALA A 79 12.04 28.94 -2.57
CA ALA A 79 11.28 30.12 -2.96
C ALA A 79 12.02 31.39 -2.48
N PRO A 80 12.12 32.46 -3.29
CA PRO A 80 12.76 33.72 -2.86
C PRO A 80 12.16 34.33 -1.59
N ALA A 81 10.87 34.05 -1.33
CA ALA A 81 10.15 34.50 -0.14
C ALA A 81 10.67 33.86 1.16
N ASP A 82 11.13 32.59 1.11
CA ASP A 82 11.71 31.90 2.27
C ASP A 82 13.03 32.56 2.70
N ASP A 83 13.80 33.06 1.73
CA ASP A 83 15.08 33.74 1.96
C ASP A 83 14.89 35.13 2.58
N PHE A 84 13.87 35.87 2.14
CA PHE A 84 13.47 37.16 2.74
C PHE A 84 12.99 36.96 4.19
N PHE A 85 12.01 36.07 4.42
CA PHE A 85 11.47 35.85 5.76
C PHE A 85 12.53 35.35 6.76
N ARG A 86 13.44 34.47 6.34
CA ARG A 86 14.57 34.01 7.16
C ARG A 86 15.48 35.16 7.59
N ARG A 87 15.82 36.07 6.67
CA ARG A 87 16.74 37.19 6.95
C ARG A 87 16.16 38.25 7.88
N PHE A 88 14.83 38.47 7.83
CA PHE A 88 14.20 39.58 8.55
C PHE A 88 13.46 39.18 9.83
N PHE A 89 12.92 37.96 9.93
CA PHE A 89 12.05 37.57 11.05
C PHE A 89 12.58 36.40 11.90
N GLY A 90 13.75 35.83 11.58
CA GLY A 90 14.44 34.85 12.42
C GLY A 90 13.66 33.55 12.72
N GLY A 91 12.61 33.25 11.95
CA GLY A 91 11.72 32.11 12.17
C GLY A 91 12.29 30.76 11.70
N PRO A 92 11.73 29.64 12.16
CA PRO A 92 12.16 28.29 11.76
C PRO A 92 12.13 28.18 10.24
N THR A 93 13.24 27.69 9.69
CA THR A 93 13.43 27.46 8.25
C THR A 93 12.27 26.63 7.71
N THR A 94 11.57 27.13 6.69
CA THR A 94 10.67 26.33 5.86
C THR A 94 11.35 24.98 5.58
N PRO A 95 10.67 23.83 5.79
CA PRO A 95 11.25 22.52 5.54
C PRO A 95 11.95 22.55 4.18
N PRO A 96 13.19 22.05 4.06
CA PRO A 96 13.93 22.10 2.80
C PRO A 96 13.02 21.53 1.70
N PRO A 97 12.98 22.15 0.52
CA PRO A 97 12.12 21.70 -0.55
C PRO A 97 12.33 20.20 -0.76
N ARG A 98 11.32 19.39 -0.44
CA ARG A 98 11.44 17.94 -0.58
C ARG A 98 11.43 17.65 -2.08
N GLY A 99 12.57 17.22 -2.59
CA GLY A 99 12.63 16.75 -3.97
C GLY A 99 11.70 15.56 -4.15
N ALA A 100 10.96 15.53 -5.26
CA ALA A 100 10.21 14.35 -5.68
C ALA A 100 11.16 13.39 -6.40
N ALA A 101 11.08 12.10 -6.09
CA ALA A 101 11.78 11.06 -6.83
C ALA A 101 10.75 10.07 -7.35
N SER A 102 10.92 9.63 -8.60
CA SER A 102 10.07 8.62 -9.21
C SER A 102 10.93 7.54 -9.87
N LEU A 103 10.42 6.32 -9.82
CA LEU A 103 10.99 5.14 -10.47
C LEU A 103 9.90 4.50 -11.32
N GLY A 104 10.24 4.09 -12.52
CA GLY A 104 9.32 3.43 -13.43
C GLY A 104 10.01 2.80 -14.63
N SER A 105 9.22 2.32 -15.56
CA SER A 105 9.69 1.84 -16.86
C SER A 105 9.36 2.84 -17.96
N GLY A 106 10.06 2.71 -19.09
CA GLY A 106 9.75 3.41 -20.32
C GLY A 106 10.09 2.54 -21.54
N PHE A 107 9.71 3.03 -22.71
CA PHE A 107 10.00 2.40 -23.99
C PHE A 107 10.82 3.31 -24.89
N LEU A 108 11.90 2.79 -25.45
CA LEU A 108 12.64 3.42 -26.54
C LEU A 108 11.84 3.29 -27.84
N VAL A 109 11.41 4.42 -28.40
CA VAL A 109 10.50 4.45 -29.57
C VAL A 109 11.18 4.88 -30.86
N SER A 110 12.39 5.43 -30.79
CA SER A 110 13.21 5.80 -31.95
C SER A 110 14.68 5.46 -31.72
N ALA A 111 15.40 5.17 -32.81
CA ALA A 111 16.84 4.93 -32.82
C ALA A 111 17.65 6.16 -32.32
N ASP A 112 17.07 7.36 -32.39
CA ASP A 112 17.72 8.61 -31.95
C ASP A 112 17.69 8.81 -30.42
N GLY A 113 17.12 7.85 -29.67
CA GLY A 113 17.14 7.88 -28.20
C GLY A 113 15.86 8.38 -27.51
N TYR A 114 14.75 8.55 -28.25
CA TYR A 114 13.49 9.00 -27.66
C TYR A 114 12.83 7.93 -26.78
N VAL A 115 12.51 8.29 -25.54
CA VAL A 115 11.85 7.41 -24.57
C VAL A 115 10.47 7.94 -24.19
N VAL A 116 9.46 7.08 -24.19
CA VAL A 116 8.11 7.36 -23.68
C VAL A 116 7.93 6.69 -22.32
N THR A 117 7.46 7.44 -21.33
CA THR A 117 7.16 6.96 -19.98
C THR A 117 5.91 7.66 -19.45
N ASN A 118 5.38 7.19 -18.32
CA ASN A 118 4.27 7.86 -17.65
C ASN A 118 4.76 9.14 -16.95
N SER A 119 3.91 10.16 -16.95
CA SER A 119 4.15 11.39 -16.19
C SER A 119 3.55 11.23 -14.80
N THR A 120 4.40 11.06 -13.78
CA THR A 120 3.98 11.08 -12.38
C THR A 120 4.40 12.42 -11.78
N SER A 121 3.41 13.24 -11.42
CA SER A 121 3.57 14.57 -10.80
C SER A 121 4.16 14.54 -9.41
#